data_AF-A0A816F8I3-F1
#
_entry.id   AF-A0A816F8I3-F1
#
_cell.length_a   1.000
_cell.length_b   1.000
_cell.length_c   1.000
_cell.angle_alpha   90.00
_cell.angle_beta   90.00
_cell.angle_gamma   90.00
#
_symmetry.space_group_name_H-M   'P 1'
#
loop_
_entity.id
_entity.type
_entity.pdbx_description
1 polymer ?
#
loop_
_entity_poly.entity_id
_entity_poly.type
_entity_poly.pdbx_seq_one_letter_code
_entity_poly.pdbx_strand_id
1 'polypeptide(L)'
;FRHQTKQILLFIIGLLAPNDTNDVWNDINGDEIEHNKHKYDQDFDAVMEAIADAYSRSEHWSTKGQILSVVAADLPYRKIQGFIPDLTNWKFIAARKETHFKGRGATVVQERSLT
;
A
#
# COMPACT_ATOMS: atom_id res chain seq x y z
N PHE A 1 12.29 20.24 -0.18
CA PHE A 1 12.46 18.95 0.52
C PHE A 1 13.43 18.00 -0.19
N ARG A 2 13.22 17.58 -1.46
CA ARG A 2 14.09 16.58 -2.16
C ARG A 2 15.59 16.93 -2.27
N HIS A 3 15.95 18.21 -2.43
CA HIS A 3 17.36 18.59 -2.59
C HIS A 3 18.17 18.53 -1.28
N GLN A 4 17.53 18.72 -0.12
CA GLN A 4 18.23 18.74 1.17
C GLN A 4 18.64 17.33 1.62
N THR A 5 17.77 16.33 1.42
CA THR A 5 18.08 14.93 1.76
C THR A 5 19.21 14.37 0.90
N LYS A 6 19.24 14.71 -0.40
CA LYS A 6 20.34 14.32 -1.30
C LYS A 6 21.68 14.91 -0.85
N GLN A 7 21.71 16.18 -0.44
CA GLN A 7 22.92 16.85 0.03
C GLN A 7 23.45 16.21 1.32
N ILE A 8 22.56 15.85 2.25
CA ILE A 8 22.94 15.19 3.51
C ILE A 8 23.50 13.79 3.26
N LEU A 9 22.86 13.01 2.38
CA LEU A 9 23.33 11.66 2.06
C LEU A 9 24.68 11.66 1.33
N LEU A 10 24.87 12.55 0.36
CA LEU A 10 26.16 12.70 -0.32
C LEU A 10 27.27 13.12 0.64
N PHE A 11 26.96 13.96 1.63
CA PHE A 11 27.92 14.37 2.66
C PHE A 11 28.35 13.20 3.56
N ILE A 12 27.40 12.35 3.99
CA ILE A 12 27.69 11.17 4.80
C ILE A 12 28.51 10.14 4.01
N ILE A 13 28.17 9.91 2.73
CA ILE A 13 28.92 8.99 1.87
C ILE A 13 30.33 9.52 1.62
N GLY A 14 30.51 10.83 1.40
CA GLY A 14 31.82 11.45 1.26
C GLY A 14 32.69 11.37 2.51
N LEU A 15 32.09 11.28 3.70
CA LEU A 15 32.79 11.04 4.96
C LEU A 15 33.27 9.59 5.12
N LEU A 16 32.52 8.62 4.61
CA LEU A 16 32.79 7.19 4.77
C LEU A 16 33.63 6.60 3.61
N ALA A 17 33.46 7.11 2.40
CA ALA A 17 34.12 6.68 1.18
C ALA A 17 34.50 7.90 0.31
N PRO A 18 35.55 8.65 0.69
CA PRO A 18 35.86 9.96 0.12
C PRO A 18 36.32 9.95 -1.34
N ASN A 19 36.82 8.81 -1.84
CA ASN A 19 37.33 8.70 -3.21
C ASN A 19 36.31 8.12 -4.20
N ASP A 20 35.28 7.42 -3.70
CA ASP A 20 34.34 6.65 -4.53
C ASP A 20 32.88 7.16 -4.38
N THR A 21 32.71 8.35 -3.81
CA THR A 21 31.41 8.91 -3.42
C THR A 21 30.38 8.95 -4.56
N ASN A 22 30.83 9.26 -5.78
CA ASN A 22 29.94 9.37 -6.93
C ASN A 22 29.56 8.00 -7.49
N ASP A 23 30.48 7.04 -7.49
CA ASP A 23 30.22 5.68 -7.99
C ASP A 23 29.28 4.94 -7.03
N VAL A 24 29.51 5.07 -5.72
CA VAL A 24 28.61 4.53 -4.68
C VAL A 24 27.22 5.17 -4.75
N TRP A 25 27.13 6.48 -4.99
CA TRP A 25 25.83 7.14 -5.15
C TRP A 25 25.08 6.70 -6.42
N ASN A 26 25.81 6.42 -7.49
CA ASN A 26 25.25 5.94 -8.75
C ASN A 26 24.80 4.48 -8.67
N ASP A 27 25.52 3.61 -7.96
CA ASP A 27 25.11 2.22 -7.71
C ASP A 27 23.85 2.15 -6.83
N ILE A 28 23.78 2.98 -5.77
CA ILE A 28 22.61 3.06 -4.89
C ILE A 28 21.37 3.58 -5.63
N ASN A 29 21.52 4.49 -6.59
CA ASN A 29 20.39 4.99 -7.38
C ASN A 29 20.11 4.19 -8.66
N GLY A 30 21.07 3.43 -9.16
CA GLY A 30 21.04 2.77 -10.46
C GLY A 30 20.32 1.44 -10.48
N ASP A 31 20.63 0.53 -9.54
CA ASP A 31 20.16 -0.86 -9.61
C ASP A 31 19.08 -1.24 -8.60
N GLU A 32 19.07 -0.65 -7.40
CA GLU A 32 18.07 -1.02 -6.38
C GLU A 32 16.68 -0.47 -6.66
N ILE A 33 16.55 0.69 -7.31
CA ILE A 33 15.25 1.34 -7.46
C ILE A 33 14.37 0.59 -8.47
N GLU A 34 14.92 0.11 -9.58
CA GLU A 34 14.13 -0.61 -10.60
C GLU A 34 13.87 -2.05 -10.19
N HIS A 35 14.87 -2.77 -9.67
CA HIS A 35 14.69 -4.16 -9.24
C HIS A 35 13.77 -4.29 -8.02
N ASN A 36 13.90 -3.40 -7.02
CA ASN A 36 12.97 -3.39 -5.89
C ASN A 36 11.59 -2.88 -6.32
N LYS A 37 11.48 -1.91 -7.23
CA LYS A 37 10.16 -1.47 -7.72
C LYS A 37 9.43 -2.60 -8.44
N HIS A 38 10.09 -3.35 -9.31
CA HIS A 38 9.48 -4.52 -9.96
C HIS A 38 9.03 -5.57 -8.96
N LYS A 39 9.83 -5.83 -7.92
CA LYS A 39 9.47 -6.75 -6.84
C LYS A 39 8.30 -6.24 -5.98
N TYR A 40 8.30 -4.96 -5.60
CA TYR A 40 7.20 -4.34 -4.85
C TYR A 40 5.90 -4.29 -5.66
N ASP A 41 5.99 -4.06 -6.97
CA ASP A 41 4.83 -4.09 -7.87
C ASP A 41 4.28 -5.53 -7.97
N GLN A 42 5.14 -6.56 -8.07
CA GLN A 42 4.72 -7.97 -8.04
C GLN A 42 4.07 -8.38 -6.72
N ASP A 43 4.68 -8.00 -5.58
CA ASP A 43 4.12 -8.30 -4.26
C ASP A 43 2.79 -7.56 -4.05
N PHE A 44 2.68 -6.33 -4.55
CA PHE A 44 1.44 -5.57 -4.53
C PHE A 44 0.33 -6.24 -5.35
N ASP A 45 0.64 -6.67 -6.57
CA ASP A 45 -0.31 -7.34 -7.45
C ASP A 45 -0.79 -8.66 -6.84
N ALA A 46 0.10 -9.47 -6.28
CA ALA A 46 -0.26 -10.72 -5.60
C ALA A 46 -1.18 -10.49 -4.39
N VAL A 47 -0.93 -9.44 -3.60
CA VAL A 47 -1.81 -9.06 -2.48
C VAL A 47 -3.17 -8.58 -2.99
N MET A 48 -3.20 -7.76 -4.05
CA MET A 48 -4.45 -7.27 -4.64
C MET A 48 -5.27 -8.38 -5.28
N GLU A 49 -4.65 -9.37 -5.91
CA GLU A 49 -5.31 -10.57 -6.42
C GLU A 49 -5.94 -11.38 -5.28
N ALA A 50 -5.21 -11.63 -4.19
CA ALA A 50 -5.75 -12.33 -3.02
C ALA A 50 -6.95 -11.59 -2.39
N ILE A 51 -6.91 -10.25 -2.37
CA ILE A 51 -8.01 -9.40 -1.90
C ILE A 51 -9.21 -9.47 -2.84
N ALA A 52 -8.98 -9.44 -4.16
CA ALA A 52 -10.03 -9.59 -5.16
C ALA A 52 -10.72 -10.96 -5.06
N ASP A 53 -9.94 -12.02 -4.84
CA ASP A 53 -10.44 -13.37 -4.59
C ASP A 53 -11.26 -13.47 -3.31
N ALA A 54 -10.78 -12.88 -2.21
CA ALA A 54 -11.53 -12.84 -0.95
C ALA A 54 -12.84 -12.05 -1.10
N TYR A 55 -12.81 -10.94 -1.84
CA TYR A 55 -14.00 -10.15 -2.15
C TYR A 55 -14.99 -10.92 -3.02
N SER A 56 -14.52 -11.68 -4.02
CA SER A 56 -15.39 -12.42 -4.93
C SER A 56 -16.10 -13.59 -4.22
N ARG A 57 -15.37 -14.30 -3.34
CA ARG A 57 -15.89 -15.44 -2.55
C ARG A 57 -16.78 -15.05 -1.38
N SER A 58 -16.72 -13.79 -0.94
CA SER A 58 -17.59 -13.31 0.12
C SER A 58 -19.02 -13.16 -0.42
N GLU A 59 -20.04 -13.63 0.30
CA GLU A 59 -21.44 -13.47 -0.15
C GLU A 59 -22.06 -12.17 0.37
N HIS A 60 -21.70 -11.77 1.59
CA HIS A 60 -22.32 -10.63 2.26
C HIS A 60 -21.57 -9.32 2.04
N TRP A 61 -22.35 -8.26 1.86
CA TRP A 61 -21.82 -6.90 1.70
C TRP A 61 -21.04 -6.42 2.92
N SER A 62 -21.39 -6.85 4.13
CA SER A 62 -20.64 -6.52 5.36
C SER A 62 -19.18 -6.98 5.25
N THR A 63 -18.95 -8.25 4.88
CA THR A 63 -17.60 -8.83 4.70
C THR A 63 -16.89 -8.21 3.50
N LYS A 64 -17.58 -8.06 2.36
CA LYS A 64 -17.02 -7.38 1.18
C LYS A 64 -16.58 -5.95 1.47
N GLY A 65 -17.40 -5.21 2.23
CA GLY A 65 -17.13 -3.84 2.64
C GLY A 65 -15.94 -3.74 3.58
N GLN A 66 -15.77 -4.70 4.50
CA GLN A 66 -14.59 -4.80 5.36
C GLN A 66 -13.32 -5.10 4.57
N ILE A 67 -13.37 -6.05 3.63
CA ILE A 67 -12.22 -6.36 2.76
C ILE A 67 -11.84 -5.12 1.93
N LEU A 68 -12.83 -4.46 1.33
CA LEU A 68 -12.60 -3.23 0.56
C LEU A 68 -12.07 -2.09 1.42
N SER A 69 -12.52 -1.97 2.67
CA SER A 69 -12.10 -0.88 3.55
C SER A 69 -10.59 -0.95 3.81
N VAL A 70 -10.01 -2.14 3.96
CA VAL A 70 -8.55 -2.32 4.14
C VAL A 70 -7.74 -1.60 3.05
N VAL A 71 -8.19 -1.65 1.79
CA VAL A 71 -7.45 -1.06 0.65
C VAL A 71 -7.95 0.31 0.22
N ALA A 72 -9.24 0.62 0.43
CA ALA A 72 -9.85 1.87 -0.02
C ALA A 72 -9.36 3.10 0.75
N ALA A 73 -8.73 2.92 1.91
CA ALA A 73 -8.09 3.99 2.67
C ALA A 73 -6.94 4.63 1.88
N ASP A 74 -6.08 3.79 1.28
CA ASP A 74 -4.80 4.21 0.72
C ASP A 74 -4.74 4.12 -0.80
N LEU A 75 -5.65 3.37 -1.45
CA LEU A 75 -5.69 3.21 -2.90
C LEU A 75 -6.84 4.00 -3.56
N PRO A 76 -6.63 4.51 -4.79
CA PRO A 76 -7.70 5.16 -5.56
C PRO A 76 -8.64 4.13 -6.19
N TYR A 77 -9.90 4.52 -6.40
CA TYR A 77 -10.95 3.69 -6.99
C TYR A 77 -10.49 2.94 -8.26
N ARG A 78 -9.91 3.66 -9.23
CA ARG A 78 -9.46 3.07 -10.50
C ARG A 78 -8.43 1.96 -10.32
N LYS A 79 -7.57 2.05 -9.30
CA LYS A 79 -6.55 1.04 -9.04
C LYS A 79 -7.18 -0.24 -8.50
N ILE A 80 -8.15 -0.12 -7.59
CA ILE A 80 -8.89 -1.28 -7.06
C ILE A 80 -9.82 -1.89 -8.13
N GLN A 81 -10.48 -1.04 -8.92
CA GLN A 81 -11.39 -1.50 -9.99
C GLN A 81 -10.67 -2.34 -11.06
N GLY A 82 -9.36 -2.12 -11.27
CA GLY A 82 -8.55 -2.96 -12.15
C GLY A 82 -8.52 -4.43 -11.72
N PHE A 83 -8.62 -4.71 -10.42
CA PHE A 83 -8.64 -6.07 -9.86
C PHE A 83 -10.06 -6.57 -9.57
N ILE A 84 -11.01 -5.66 -9.33
CA ILE A 84 -12.41 -5.97 -9.02
C ILE A 84 -13.32 -5.22 -10.02
N PRO A 85 -13.57 -5.78 -11.21
CA PRO A 85 -14.26 -5.06 -12.30
C PRO A 85 -15.71 -4.68 -12.00
N ASP A 86 -16.41 -5.47 -11.18
CA ASP A 86 -17.80 -5.25 -10.77
C ASP A 86 -17.94 -4.27 -9.59
N LEU A 87 -16.82 -3.72 -9.11
CA LEU A 87 -16.81 -2.70 -8.07
C LEU A 87 -17.43 -1.41 -8.59
N THR A 88 -18.50 -0.96 -7.95
CA THR A 88 -19.11 0.34 -8.25
C THR A 88 -18.51 1.45 -7.39
N ASN A 89 -18.54 2.68 -7.89
CA ASN A 89 -18.06 3.85 -7.14
C ASN A 89 -18.79 4.01 -5.80
N TRP A 90 -20.09 3.72 -5.75
CA TRP A 90 -20.86 3.75 -4.51
C TRP A 90 -20.31 2.77 -3.45
N LYS A 91 -20.02 1.52 -3.85
CA LYS A 91 -19.44 0.48 -2.99
C LYS A 91 -18.07 0.92 -2.45
N PHE A 92 -17.23 1.52 -3.29
CA PHE A 92 -15.94 2.07 -2.91
C PHE A 92 -16.06 3.22 -1.89
N ILE A 93 -16.95 4.19 -2.14
CA ILE A 93 -17.17 5.32 -1.22
C ILE A 93 -17.68 4.82 0.13
N ALA A 94 -18.60 3.85 0.14
CA ALA A 94 -19.13 3.25 1.36
C ALA A 94 -18.01 2.58 2.18
N ALA A 95 -17.17 1.76 1.54
CA ALA A 95 -16.04 1.11 2.21
C ALA A 95 -15.00 2.11 2.73
N ARG A 96 -14.72 3.17 1.98
CA ARG A 96 -13.78 4.24 2.41
C ARG A 96 -14.32 5.08 3.56
N LYS A 97 -15.64 5.23 3.69
CA LYS A 97 -16.24 5.86 4.87
C LYS A 97 -16.07 4.99 6.12
N GLU A 98 -16.20 3.67 5.99
CA GLU A 98 -15.98 2.72 7.09
C GLU A 98 -14.55 2.82 7.67
N THR A 99 -13.53 3.07 6.82
CA THR A 99 -12.14 3.25 7.28
C THR A 99 -11.92 4.49 8.12
N HIS A 100 -12.70 5.54 7.89
CA HIS A 100 -12.62 6.76 8.67
C HIS A 100 -13.38 6.65 10.00
N PHE A 101 -14.39 5.77 10.05
CA PHE A 101 -15.20 5.55 11.25
C PHE A 101 -14.53 4.61 12.26
N LYS A 102 -13.83 3.57 11.79
CA LYS A 102 -12.98 2.70 12.59
C LYS A 102 -11.53 3.12 12.40
N GLY A 103 -11.02 4.00 13.27
CA GLY A 103 -9.65 4.51 13.20
C GLY A 103 -8.61 3.41 12.95
N ARG A 104 -7.53 3.75 12.23
CA ARG A 104 -6.42 2.83 11.90
C ARG A 104 -5.94 2.13 13.19
N GLY A 105 -6.22 0.83 13.32
CA GLY A 105 -5.87 0.05 14.52
C GLY A 105 -6.99 -0.18 15.54
N ALA A 106 -8.26 0.14 15.23
CA ALA A 106 -9.38 -0.26 16.09
C ALA A 106 -9.43 -1.80 16.15
N THR A 107 -9.03 -2.34 17.30
CA THR A 107 -9.23 -3.74 17.65
C THR A 107 -10.70 -4.09 17.40
N VAL A 108 -10.93 -5.21 16.72
CA VAL A 108 -12.26 -5.79 16.64
C VAL A 108 -12.68 -6.03 18.09
N VAL A 109 -13.52 -5.16 18.64
CA VAL A 109 -14.33 -5.52 19.80
C VAL A 109 -15.20 -6.65 19.27
N GLN A 110 -14.75 -7.88 19.52
CA GLN A 110 -15.67 -9.01 19.50
C GLN A 110 -16.71 -8.68 20.55
N GLU A 111 -17.88 -8.28 20.08
CA GLU A 111 -19.07 -8.22 20.89
C GLU A 111 -19.33 -9.66 21.34
N ARG A 112 -18.74 -10.01 22.48
CA ARG A 112 -19.12 -11.20 23.22
C ARG A 112 -20.58 -10.99 23.55
N SER A 113 -21.44 -11.72 22.84
CA SER A 113 -22.80 -11.99 23.27
C SER A 113 -22.73 -12.44 24.73
N LEU A 114 -23.13 -11.58 25.64
CA LEU A 114 -23.47 -11.98 26.99
C LEU A 114 -24.99 -12.10 27.01
N THR A 115 -25.39 -13.37 26.92
CA THR A 115 -26.56 -13.97 27.55
C THR A 115 -26.94 -13.31 28.86
#